data_AF-A0A3D1CHV1-F1
#
_entry.id   AF-A0A3D1CHV1-F1
#
_cell.length_a   1.000
_cell.length_b   1.000
_cell.length_c   1.000
_cell.angle_alpha   90.00
_cell.angle_beta   90.00
_cell.angle_gamma   90.00
#
_symmetry.space_group_name_H-M   'P 1'
#
loop_
_entity.id
_entity.type
_entity.pdbx_description
1 polymer ?
#
loop_
_entity_poly.entity_id
_entity_poly.type
_entity_poly.pdbx_seq_one_letter_code
_entity_poly.pdbx_strand_id
1 'polypeptide(L)' 'MVKTWKSEETSEQCENCRAFYKVVEHRVPVRDKDSFSCTECGHLIKSWNSTSYYIYTLIKD' A
#
# COMPACT_ATOMS: atom_id res chain seq x y z
N MET A 1 7.70 24.17 14.48
CA MET A 1 6.94 22.92 14.69
C MET A 1 7.11 22.08 13.44
N VAL A 2 7.97 21.06 13.49
CA VAL A 2 8.22 20.21 12.32
C VAL A 2 7.08 19.21 12.25
N LYS A 3 6.27 19.25 11.19
CA LYS A 3 5.17 18.30 10.98
C LYS A 3 5.79 16.93 10.76
N THR A 4 5.74 16.07 11.77
CA THR A 4 6.15 14.66 11.64
C THR A 4 5.21 14.00 10.65
N TRP A 5 5.75 13.54 9.53
CA TRP A 5 5.02 12.77 8.52
C TRP A 5 4.47 11.52 9.21
N LYS A 6 3.15 11.49 9.45
CA LYS A 6 2.48 10.38 10.11
C LYS A 6 2.23 9.31 9.04
N SER A 7 2.90 8.18 9.15
CA SER A 7 2.59 6.99 8.36
C SER A 7 1.36 6.32 8.96
N GLU A 8 0.30 6.16 8.17
CA GLU A 8 -0.87 5.39 8.58
C GLU A 8 -0.64 3.92 8.20
N GLU A 9 -0.68 3.06 9.21
CA GLU A 9 -0.59 1.61 9.03
C GLU A 9 -2.01 1.04 8.95
N THR A 10 -2.28 0.22 7.95
CA THR A 10 -3.56 -0.48 7.76
C THR A 10 -3.28 -1.90 7.28
N SER A 11 -4.23 -2.82 7.41
CA SER A 11 -4.15 -4.15 6.80
C SER A 11 -5.10 -4.24 5.61
N GLU A 12 -4.66 -4.90 4.54
CA GLU A 12 -5.45 -5.14 3.34
C GLU A 12 -5.31 -6.59 2.92
N GLN A 13 -6.43 -7.21 2.54
CA GLN A 13 -6.47 -8.60 2.11
C GLN A 13 -6.72 -8.68 0.60
N CYS A 14 -5.97 -9.53 -0.10
CA CYS A 14 -6.26 -9.81 -1.50
C CYS A 14 -7.59 -10.55 -1.64
N GLU A 15 -8.53 -9.99 -2.42
CA GLU A 15 -9.85 -10.59 -2.64
C GLU A 15 -9.80 -11.96 -3.34
N ASN A 16 -8.77 -12.21 -4.17
CA ASN A 16 -8.68 -13.42 -4.97
C ASN A 16 -8.05 -14.61 -4.22
N CYS A 17 -6.91 -14.40 -3.55
CA CYS A 17 -6.16 -15.48 -2.90
C CYS A 17 -6.14 -15.41 -1.36
N ARG A 18 -6.78 -14.39 -0.79
CA ARG A 18 -6.87 -14.17 0.67
C ARG A 18 -5.54 -13.89 1.38
N ALA A 19 -4.46 -13.63 0.64
CA ALA A 19 -3.19 -13.17 1.22
C ALA A 19 -3.37 -11.84 1.97
N PHE A 20 -2.74 -11.71 3.14
CA PHE A 20 -2.82 -10.52 4.00
C PHE A 20 -1.55 -9.68 3.88
N TYR A 21 -1.74 -8.36 3.72
CA TYR A 21 -0.66 -7.40 3.65
C TYR A 21 -0.82 -6.33 4.73
N LYS A 22 0.31 -5.96 5.34
CA LYS A 22 0.44 -4.70 6.06
C LYS A 22 0.71 -3.61 5.03
N VAL A 23 -0.09 -2.55 5.05
CA VAL A 23 -0.03 -1.41 4.15
C VAL A 23 0.42 -0.19 4.93
N VAL A 24 1.43 0.51 4.44
CA VAL A 24 1.88 1.79 4.99
C VAL A 24 1.69 2.87 3.94
N GLU A 25 0.85 3.87 4.24
CA GLU A 25 0.70 5.05 3.38
C GLU A 25 1.82 6.06 3.65
N HIS A 26 2.45 6.53 2.57
CA HIS A 26 3.44 7.60 2.59
C HIS A 26 2.98 8.76 1.73
N ARG A 27 3.09 9.99 2.27
CA ARG A 27 2.81 11.23 1.52
C ARG A 27 4.10 11.90 1.08
N VAL A 28 4.13 12.33 -0.17
CA VAL A 28 5.25 13.02 -0.82
C VAL A 28 4.78 14.30 -1.51
N PRO A 29 5.66 15.29 -1.75
CA PRO A 29 5.28 16.55 -2.37
C PRO A 29 5.02 16.45 -3.89
N VAL A 30 5.25 15.29 -4.50
CA VAL A 30 5.10 15.05 -5.94
C VAL A 30 4.06 13.96 -6.17
N ARG A 31 3.29 14.06 -7.26
CA ARG A 31 2.32 13.02 -7.62
C ARG A 31 3.03 11.77 -8.11
N ASP A 32 2.66 10.64 -7.53
CA ASP A 32 3.05 9.30 -7.93
C ASP A 32 1.85 8.57 -8.56
N LYS A 33 2.11 7.83 -9.64
CA LYS A 33 1.10 7.04 -10.33
C LYS A 33 1.63 5.62 -10.48
N ASP A 34 1.11 4.73 -9.66
CA ASP A 34 1.55 3.34 -9.63
C ASP A 34 0.42 2.42 -9.14
N SER A 35 0.69 1.13 -9.09
CA SER A 35 -0.24 0.09 -8.68
C SER A 35 0.47 -1.05 -7.97
N PHE A 36 -0.22 -1.66 -7.02
CA PHE A 36 0.22 -2.88 -6.36
C PHE A 36 -0.65 -4.06 -6.77
N SER A 37 0.01 -5.09 -7.32
CA SER A 37 -0.58 -6.39 -7.57
C SER A 37 -0.16 -7.37 -6.48
N CYS A 38 -1.07 -8.24 -6.07
CA CYS A 38 -0.81 -9.31 -5.12
C CYS A 38 0.37 -10.16 -5.60
N THR A 39 1.37 -10.33 -4.72
CA THR A 39 2.58 -11.12 -5.01
C THR A 39 2.30 -12.63 -5.10
N GLU A 40 1.19 -13.11 -4.54
CA GLU A 40 0.85 -14.54 -4.51
C GLU A 40 -0.01 -14.98 -5.70
N CYS A 41 -0.90 -14.11 -6.22
CA CYS A 41 -1.82 -14.48 -7.31
C CYS A 41 -1.85 -13.50 -8.50
N GLY A 42 -1.12 -12.39 -8.44
CA GLY A 42 -1.06 -11.38 -9.50
C GLY A 42 -2.29 -10.48 -9.62
N HIS A 43 -3.31 -10.66 -8.79
CA HIS A 43 -4.51 -9.81 -8.81
C HIS A 43 -4.19 -8.38 -8.39
N LEU A 44 -4.71 -7.39 -9.11
CA LEU A 44 -4.55 -5.97 -8.77
C LEU A 44 -5.27 -5.68 -7.45
N ILE A 45 -4.53 -5.28 -6.42
CA ILE A 45 -5.12 -4.91 -5.12
C ILE A 45 -5.48 -3.43 -5.15
N LYS A 46 -4.55 -2.56 -5.57
CA LYS A 46 -4.75 -1.12 -5.55
C LYS A 46 -3.99 -0.44 -6.67
N SER A 47 -4.58 0.61 -7.22
CA SER A 47 -3.91 1.56 -8.10
C SER A 47 -4.10 2.98 -7.58
N TRP A 48 -3.08 3.82 -7.69
CA TRP A 48 -3.13 5.21 -7.25
C TRP A 48 -2.56 6.16 -8.29
N ASN A 49 -3.00 7.41 -8.17
CA ASN A 49 -2.52 8.55 -8.95
C ASN A 49 -2.62 9.79 -8.06
N SER A 50 -1.81 9.82 -7.01
CA SER A 50 -1.94 10.72 -5.87
C SER A 50 -0.58 11.18 -5.38
N THR A 51 -0.54 12.13 -4.45
CA THR A 51 0.66 12.45 -3.65
C THR A 51 0.89 11.46 -2.52
N SER A 52 0.06 10.42 -2.43
CA SER A 52 0.23 9.29 -1.53
C SER A 52 0.63 8.04 -2.33
N TYR A 53 1.64 7.32 -1.85
CA TYR A 53 1.98 5.97 -2.32
C TYR A 53 1.90 4.98 -1.15
N TYR A 54 1.81 3.69 -1.48
CA TYR A 54 1.54 2.63 -0.51
C TYR A 54 2.65 1.58 -0.57
N ILE A 55 3.17 1.20 0.59
CA ILE A 55 4.11 0.09 0.73
C ILE A 55 3.37 -1.11 1.30
N TYR A 56 3.45 -2.24 0.60
CA TYR A 56 2.80 -3.50 0.96
C TYR A 56 3.85 -4.50 1.46
N THR A 57 3.67 -4.98 2.69
CA THR A 57 4.47 -6.06 3.29
C THR A 57 3.58 -7.26 3.52
N LEU A 58 3.91 -8.39 2.89
CA LEU A 58 3.17 -9.64 3.07
C LEU A 58 3.34 -10.14 4.51
N ILE A 59 2.22 -10.46 5.16
CA ILE A 59 2.20 -11.10 6.48
C ILE A 59 2.13 -12.61 6.23
N LYS A 60 3.25 -13.30 6.43
CA LYS A 60 3.34 -14.77 6.46
C LYS A 60 3.58 -15.17 7.91
N ASP A 61 2.70 -16.03 8.43
CA ASP A 61 2.91 -16.74 9.70
C ASP A 61 4.10 -17.71 9.61
#